data_AF-A0A7K2TI03-F1
#
_entry.id   AF-A0A7K2TI03-F1
#
_cell.length_a   1.000
_cell.length_b   1.000
_cell.length_c   1.000
_cell.angle_alpha   90.00
_cell.angle_beta   90.00
_cell.angle_gamma   90.00
#
_symmetry.space_group_name_H-M   'P 1'
#
loop_
_entity.id
_entity.type
_entity.pdbx_description
1 polymer ?
#
loop_
_entity_poly.entity_id
_entity_poly.type
_entity_poly.pdbx_seq_one_letter_code
_entity_poly.pdbx_strand_id
1 'polypeptide(L)'
;MVDSQRAAVLAHRQPARIRALEQQAIADATRPLAQALATAHKAALTRWTRETSGQQIPARLDDLIAWLRKTLREAFAGRGRQAQRAATQAAFAAALDAALRTAQLAAGMRGKPAPPVSPAIGTDAQATADAIPAAVEEEHGHALALLTTASLTAMGLAGLNAVFSRARRAIGRIARGVAVAIGHAATHAAQLVARALGSDTRLLWVTEPDACAACRAYAGRHIRPGGRFPGGLSLDPQRTSFPTAIPGPPRHPHCRCALVPWSPTWRVSGPPLPTLLRQQARITRRP
;
A
#
# COMPACT_ATOMS: atom_id res chain seq x y z
N MET A 1 -12.68 5.92 -33.53
CA MET A 1 -12.84 6.80 -32.34
C MET A 1 -13.15 5.90 -31.16
N VAL A 2 -12.49 6.06 -30.00
CA VAL A 2 -12.80 5.25 -28.82
C VAL A 2 -14.02 5.83 -28.12
N ASP A 3 -14.93 4.94 -27.74
CA ASP A 3 -16.08 5.27 -26.92
C ASP A 3 -15.67 5.57 -25.47
N SER A 4 -16.23 6.64 -24.90
CA SER A 4 -15.93 7.09 -23.54
C SER A 4 -16.30 6.04 -22.49
N GLN A 5 -17.33 5.22 -22.71
CA GLN A 5 -17.64 4.12 -21.79
C GLN A 5 -16.56 3.05 -21.85
N ARG A 6 -16.14 2.64 -23.05
CA ARG A 6 -14.99 1.73 -23.22
C ARG A 6 -13.72 2.28 -22.56
N ALA A 7 -13.43 3.57 -22.71
CA ALA A 7 -12.28 4.21 -22.06
C ALA A 7 -12.39 4.17 -20.53
N ALA A 8 -13.58 4.45 -19.97
CA ALA A 8 -13.83 4.35 -18.53
C ALA A 8 -13.68 2.91 -18.01
N VAL A 9 -14.18 1.91 -18.73
CA VAL A 9 -14.01 0.48 -18.38
C VAL A 9 -12.54 0.11 -18.36
N LEU A 10 -11.76 0.52 -19.36
CA LEU A 10 -10.31 0.27 -19.39
C LEU A 10 -9.58 0.97 -18.25
N ALA A 11 -9.96 2.21 -17.93
CA ALA A 11 -9.42 2.96 -16.81
C ALA A 11 -9.70 2.28 -15.45
N HIS A 12 -10.91 1.75 -15.26
CA HIS A 12 -11.32 1.04 -14.03
C HIS A 12 -10.65 -0.34 -13.86
N ARG A 13 -10.11 -0.94 -14.93
CA ARG A 13 -9.34 -2.19 -14.84
C ARG A 13 -7.98 -2.01 -14.17
N GLN A 14 -7.40 -0.81 -14.22
CA GLN A 14 -6.08 -0.53 -13.65
C GLN A 14 -6.04 -0.70 -12.12
N PRO A 15 -6.97 -0.13 -11.33
CA PRO A 15 -7.11 -0.42 -9.90
C PRO A 15 -7.13 -1.91 -9.54
N ALA A 16 -7.90 -2.72 -10.28
CA ALA A 16 -8.03 -4.15 -10.01
C ALA A 16 -6.71 -4.91 -10.23
N ARG A 17 -5.95 -4.55 -11.27
CA ARG A 17 -4.63 -5.15 -11.53
C ARG A 17 -3.61 -4.78 -10.47
N ILE A 18 -3.58 -3.49 -10.07
CA ILE A 18 -2.73 -3.02 -8.97
C ILE A 18 -3.01 -3.82 -7.70
N ARG A 19 -4.29 -4.07 -7.40
CA ARG A 19 -4.70 -4.88 -6.25
C ARG A 19 -4.17 -6.32 -6.31
N ALA A 20 -4.22 -6.97 -7.48
CA ALA A 20 -3.71 -8.33 -7.63
C ALA A 20 -2.18 -8.40 -7.41
N LEU A 21 -1.43 -7.48 -8.04
CA LEU A 21 0.03 -7.38 -7.85
C LEU A 21 0.38 -7.10 -6.39
N GLU A 22 -0.37 -6.21 -5.74
CA GLU A 22 -0.18 -5.89 -4.34
C GLU A 22 -0.43 -7.09 -3.42
N GLN A 23 -1.53 -7.83 -3.60
CA GLN A 23 -1.84 -8.98 -2.76
C GLN A 23 -0.70 -10.01 -2.79
N GLN A 24 -0.18 -10.29 -3.99
CA GLN A 24 0.98 -11.17 -4.16
C GLN A 24 2.23 -10.60 -3.48
N ALA A 25 2.56 -9.33 -3.74
CA ALA A 25 3.74 -8.68 -3.19
C ALA A 25 3.70 -8.59 -1.65
N ILE A 26 2.53 -8.30 -1.07
CA ILE A 26 2.33 -8.30 0.39
C ILE A 26 2.55 -9.70 0.93
N ALA A 27 1.98 -10.74 0.31
CA ALA A 27 2.17 -12.11 0.75
C ALA A 27 3.66 -12.50 0.75
N ASP A 28 4.38 -12.18 -0.32
CA ASP A 28 5.80 -12.50 -0.46
C ASP A 28 6.69 -11.71 0.50
N ALA A 29 6.40 -10.43 0.72
CA ALA A 29 7.15 -9.58 1.64
C ALA A 29 6.91 -9.93 3.12
N THR A 30 5.71 -10.41 3.47
CA THR A 30 5.33 -10.67 4.87
C THR A 30 5.57 -12.11 5.32
N ARG A 31 5.46 -13.09 4.41
CA ARG A 31 5.57 -14.52 4.71
C ARG A 31 6.81 -14.89 5.53
N PRO A 32 8.03 -14.39 5.24
CA PRO A 32 9.23 -14.79 5.98
C PRO A 32 9.18 -14.39 7.47
N LEU A 33 8.75 -13.16 7.77
CA LEU A 33 8.61 -12.70 9.16
C LEU A 33 7.44 -13.40 9.86
N ALA A 34 6.32 -13.60 9.16
CA ALA A 34 5.17 -14.30 9.72
C ALA A 34 5.51 -15.73 10.14
N GLN A 35 6.23 -16.48 9.29
CA GLN A 35 6.71 -17.83 9.60
C GLN A 35 7.70 -17.83 10.77
N ALA A 36 8.67 -16.92 10.77
CA ALA A 36 9.64 -16.81 11.86
C ALA A 36 8.97 -16.52 13.22
N LEU A 37 8.00 -15.59 13.25
CA LEU A 37 7.24 -15.27 14.45
C LEU A 37 6.32 -16.41 14.90
N ALA A 38 5.71 -17.14 13.97
CA ALA A 38 4.90 -18.31 14.31
C ALA A 38 5.74 -19.43 14.94
N THR A 39 6.91 -19.71 14.38
CA THR A 39 7.89 -20.67 14.95
C THR A 39 8.37 -20.22 16.33
N ALA A 40 8.75 -18.95 16.47
CA ALA A 40 9.17 -18.38 17.75
C ALA A 40 8.06 -18.46 18.82
N HIS A 41 6.82 -18.15 18.45
CA HIS A 41 5.68 -18.20 19.36
C HIS A 41 5.38 -19.63 19.81
N LYS A 42 5.38 -20.59 18.87
CA LYS A 42 5.20 -22.01 19.20
C LYS A 42 6.29 -22.50 20.17
N ALA A 43 7.56 -22.19 19.89
CA ALA A 43 8.67 -22.56 20.77
C ALA A 43 8.54 -21.91 22.17
N ALA A 44 8.10 -20.65 22.22
CA ALA A 44 7.86 -19.94 23.46
C ALA A 44 6.75 -20.58 24.30
N LEU A 45 5.64 -20.96 23.68
CA LEU A 45 4.54 -21.65 24.35
C LEU A 45 4.98 -23.01 24.89
N THR A 46 5.67 -23.82 24.09
CA THR A 46 6.19 -25.12 24.53
C THR A 46 7.14 -24.98 25.72
N ARG A 47 8.04 -23.99 25.68
CA ARG A 47 8.97 -23.73 26.78
C ARG A 47 8.25 -23.22 28.02
N TRP A 48 7.32 -22.27 27.86
CA TRP A 48 6.49 -21.76 28.96
C TRP A 48 5.80 -22.91 29.69
N THR A 49 5.03 -23.73 28.96
CA THR A 49 4.28 -24.87 29.54
C THR A 49 5.19 -25.83 30.30
N ARG A 50 6.37 -26.16 29.77
CA ARG A 50 7.35 -27.04 30.43
C ARG A 50 7.88 -26.44 31.74
N GLU A 51 8.14 -25.14 31.76
CA GLU A 51 8.70 -24.45 32.93
C GLU A 51 7.65 -24.06 33.98
N THR A 52 6.36 -24.08 33.62
CA THR A 52 5.21 -23.85 34.53
C THR A 52 4.53 -25.12 35.04
N SER A 53 5.07 -26.32 34.78
CA SER A 53 4.49 -27.58 35.27
C SER A 53 4.41 -27.59 36.80
N GLY A 54 3.25 -27.24 37.36
CA GLY A 54 3.00 -27.15 38.81
C GLY A 54 3.08 -25.74 39.42
N GLN A 55 3.39 -24.70 38.63
CA GLN A 55 3.49 -23.30 39.10
C GLN A 55 2.93 -22.32 38.06
N GLN A 56 2.29 -21.23 38.49
CA GLN A 56 1.74 -20.24 37.56
C GLN A 56 2.83 -19.43 36.83
N ILE A 57 4.02 -19.31 37.44
CA ILE A 57 5.17 -18.55 36.92
C ILE A 57 6.41 -19.46 36.92
N PRO A 58 7.22 -19.46 35.84
CA PRO A 58 8.49 -20.18 35.80
C PRO A 58 9.44 -19.77 36.93
N ALA A 59 10.03 -20.75 37.63
CA ALA A 59 11.07 -20.50 38.63
C ALA A 59 12.32 -19.80 38.06
N ARG A 60 12.58 -19.97 36.76
CA ARG A 60 13.72 -19.37 36.03
C ARG A 60 13.24 -18.34 35.00
N LEU A 61 12.38 -17.41 35.44
CA LEU A 61 11.75 -16.41 34.56
C LEU A 61 12.77 -15.53 33.81
N ASP A 62 13.87 -15.14 34.44
CA ASP A 62 14.89 -14.31 33.80
C ASP A 62 15.60 -15.05 32.64
N ASP A 63 15.86 -16.35 32.79
CA ASP A 63 16.41 -17.19 31.72
C ASP A 63 15.42 -17.34 30.55
N LEU A 64 14.13 -17.45 30.86
CA LEU A 64 13.08 -17.47 29.85
C LEU A 64 13.03 -16.14 29.09
N ILE A 65 13.09 -15.00 29.78
CA ILE A 65 13.11 -13.67 29.17
C ILE A 65 14.34 -13.50 28.28
N ALA A 66 15.53 -13.86 28.76
CA ALA A 66 16.76 -13.78 27.98
C ALA A 66 16.68 -14.61 26.70
N TRP A 67 16.15 -15.82 26.79
CA TRP A 67 15.91 -16.68 25.63
C TRP A 67 14.86 -16.10 24.68
N LEU A 68 13.72 -15.61 25.18
CA LEU A 68 12.69 -14.97 24.35
C LEU A 68 13.23 -13.76 23.58
N ARG A 69 14.05 -12.93 24.22
CA ARG A 69 14.74 -11.80 23.59
C ARG A 69 15.67 -12.26 22.47
N LYS A 70 16.39 -13.37 22.66
CA LYS A 70 17.25 -13.96 21.61
C LYS A 70 16.40 -14.47 20.44
N THR A 71 15.38 -15.26 20.72
CA THR A 71 14.48 -15.84 19.72
C THR A 71 13.78 -14.76 18.89
N LEU A 72 13.31 -13.67 19.51
CA LEU A 72 12.71 -12.55 18.78
C LEU A 72 13.74 -11.84 17.89
N ARG A 73 14.95 -11.55 18.39
CA ARG A 73 16.01 -10.94 17.58
C ARG A 73 16.33 -11.79 16.34
N GLU A 74 16.42 -13.10 16.50
CA GLU A 74 16.63 -14.04 15.39
C GLU A 74 15.45 -14.05 14.41
N ALA A 75 14.21 -13.98 14.90
CA ALA A 75 13.03 -13.93 14.04
C ALA A 75 12.97 -12.66 13.17
N PHE A 76 13.43 -11.51 13.71
CA PHE A 76 13.46 -10.23 13.02
C PHE A 76 14.72 -10.01 12.15
N ALA A 77 15.80 -10.74 12.41
CA ALA A 77 17.10 -10.56 11.75
C ALA A 77 16.98 -10.49 10.22
N GLY A 78 17.30 -9.32 9.64
CA GLY A 78 17.30 -9.07 8.20
C GLY A 78 15.92 -9.02 7.54
N ARG A 79 14.82 -9.20 8.27
CA ARG A 79 13.46 -9.24 7.71
C ARG A 79 13.00 -7.89 7.16
N GLY A 80 13.38 -6.80 7.80
CA GLY A 80 13.12 -5.45 7.30
C GLY A 80 13.72 -5.21 5.91
N ARG A 81 15.00 -5.53 5.72
CA ARG A 81 15.70 -5.41 4.42
C ARG A 81 15.17 -6.38 3.36
N GLN A 82 14.74 -7.58 3.77
CA GLN A 82 14.10 -8.52 2.86
C GLN A 82 12.76 -7.95 2.35
N ALA A 83 11.93 -7.41 3.25
CA ALA A 83 10.67 -6.77 2.90
C ALA A 83 10.85 -5.53 2.03
N GLN A 84 11.86 -4.69 2.30
CA GLN A 84 12.23 -3.55 1.45
C GLN A 84 12.54 -3.99 0.02
N ARG A 85 13.41 -5.00 -0.16
CA ARG A 85 13.74 -5.52 -1.50
C ARG A 85 12.51 -6.02 -2.26
N ALA A 86 11.63 -6.77 -1.58
CA ALA A 86 10.37 -7.21 -2.16
C ALA A 86 9.46 -6.03 -2.54
N ALA A 87 9.38 -4.99 -1.70
CA ALA A 87 8.62 -3.77 -1.98
C ALA A 87 9.17 -3.03 -3.21
N THR A 88 10.50 -2.85 -3.31
CA THR A 88 11.14 -2.19 -4.46
C THR A 88 10.90 -2.97 -5.76
N GLN A 89 11.04 -4.29 -5.74
CA GLN A 89 10.75 -5.15 -6.90
C GLN A 89 9.29 -5.05 -7.34
N ALA A 90 8.36 -5.11 -6.39
CA ALA A 90 6.93 -4.98 -6.67
C ALA A 90 6.57 -3.58 -7.18
N ALA A 91 7.16 -2.53 -6.61
CA ALA A 91 7.00 -1.16 -7.09
C ALA A 91 7.48 -1.01 -8.53
N PHE A 92 8.62 -1.61 -8.90
CA PHE A 92 9.12 -1.60 -10.27
C PHE A 92 8.18 -2.33 -11.24
N ALA A 93 7.69 -3.52 -10.86
CA ALA A 93 6.71 -4.25 -11.64
C ALA A 93 5.39 -3.45 -11.83
N ALA A 94 4.95 -2.76 -10.79
CA ALA A 94 3.77 -1.88 -10.85
C ALA A 94 4.00 -0.67 -11.76
N ALA A 95 5.17 -0.04 -11.70
CA ALA A 95 5.53 1.06 -12.61
C ALA A 95 5.54 0.61 -14.07
N LEU A 96 6.09 -0.58 -14.36
CA LEU A 96 6.09 -1.16 -15.70
C LEU A 96 4.67 -1.43 -16.22
N ASP A 97 3.82 -2.15 -15.46
CA ASP A 97 2.43 -2.43 -15.87
C ASP A 97 1.65 -1.12 -16.03
N ALA A 98 1.79 -0.18 -15.10
CA ALA A 98 1.12 1.12 -15.17
C ALA A 98 1.56 1.93 -16.40
N ALA A 99 2.86 2.01 -16.70
CA ALA A 99 3.36 2.70 -17.89
C ALA A 99 2.77 2.10 -19.17
N LEU A 100 2.82 0.76 -19.31
CA LEU A 100 2.29 0.06 -20.48
C LEU A 100 0.79 0.29 -20.65
N ARG A 101 0.01 0.18 -19.57
CA ARG A 101 -1.45 0.29 -19.62
C ARG A 101 -1.92 1.71 -19.86
N THR A 102 -1.29 2.69 -19.19
CA THR A 102 -1.61 4.10 -19.42
C THR A 102 -1.22 4.55 -20.81
N ALA A 103 -0.09 4.08 -21.35
CA ALA A 103 0.30 4.29 -22.74
C ALA A 103 -0.70 3.68 -23.73
N GLN A 104 -1.14 2.44 -23.50
CA GLN A 104 -2.16 1.77 -24.33
C GLN A 104 -3.51 2.51 -24.31
N LEU A 105 -3.97 2.93 -23.13
CA LEU A 105 -5.20 3.69 -22.98
C LEU A 105 -5.10 5.04 -23.71
N ALA A 106 -4.00 5.77 -23.51
CA ALA A 106 -3.75 7.04 -24.19
C ALA A 106 -3.69 6.85 -25.71
N ALA A 107 -3.03 5.80 -26.21
CA ALA A 107 -2.94 5.51 -27.63
C ALA A 107 -4.32 5.24 -28.24
N GLY A 108 -5.18 4.48 -27.54
CA GLY A 108 -6.56 4.26 -27.93
C GLY A 108 -7.36 5.57 -28.03
N MET A 109 -7.28 6.43 -27.00
CA MET A 109 -8.02 7.70 -26.98
C MET A 109 -7.50 8.72 -28.01
N ARG A 110 -6.18 8.76 -28.25
CA ARG A 110 -5.54 9.69 -29.18
C ARG A 110 -5.60 9.23 -30.64
N GLY A 111 -5.76 7.92 -30.87
CA GLY A 111 -5.62 7.31 -32.20
C GLY A 111 -4.19 7.32 -32.74
N LYS A 112 -3.18 7.53 -31.88
CA LYS A 112 -1.75 7.51 -32.22
C LYS A 112 -0.97 6.81 -31.13
N PRO A 113 0.10 6.05 -31.45
CA PRO A 113 0.96 5.44 -30.44
C PRO A 113 1.46 6.45 -29.41
N ALA A 114 1.49 6.04 -28.14
CA ALA A 114 2.16 6.81 -27.09
C ALA A 114 3.68 6.71 -27.30
N PRO A 115 4.44 7.79 -27.06
CA PRO A 115 5.90 7.73 -27.07
C PRO A 115 6.42 6.71 -26.04
N PRO A 116 7.54 6.05 -26.32
CA PRO A 116 8.15 5.14 -25.35
C PRO A 116 8.55 5.91 -24.09
N VAL A 117 8.36 5.28 -22.93
CA VAL A 117 8.82 5.79 -21.64
C VAL A 117 9.63 4.73 -20.92
N SER A 118 10.73 5.13 -20.31
CA SER A 118 11.49 4.24 -19.42
C SER A 118 10.77 4.14 -18.08
N PRO A 119 10.36 2.95 -17.64
CA PRO A 119 9.68 2.77 -16.37
C PRO A 119 10.64 3.10 -15.21
N ALA A 120 10.14 3.87 -14.25
CA ALA A 120 10.84 4.19 -13.00
C ALA A 120 9.83 4.19 -11.86
N ILE A 121 10.27 3.82 -10.66
CA ILE A 121 9.41 3.80 -9.46
C ILE A 121 9.13 5.19 -8.88
N GLY A 122 10.01 6.16 -9.13
CA GLY A 122 9.93 7.50 -8.56
C GLY A 122 10.37 7.59 -7.10
N THR A 123 10.60 8.83 -6.63
CA THR A 123 11.15 9.13 -5.31
C THR A 123 10.22 8.73 -4.16
N ASP A 124 8.91 8.96 -4.29
CA ASP A 124 7.94 8.67 -3.23
C ASP A 124 7.82 7.16 -2.97
N ALA A 125 7.84 6.35 -4.03
CA ALA A 125 7.81 4.89 -3.92
C ALA A 125 9.09 4.36 -3.29
N GLN A 126 10.25 4.88 -3.72
CA GLN A 126 11.55 4.50 -3.17
C GLN A 126 11.65 4.86 -1.69
N ALA A 127 11.31 6.11 -1.31
CA ALA A 127 11.31 6.56 0.08
C ALA A 127 10.37 5.71 0.97
N THR A 128 9.20 5.32 0.44
CA THR A 128 8.27 4.43 1.15
C THR A 128 8.89 3.05 1.39
N ALA A 129 9.52 2.47 0.36
CA ALA A 129 10.19 1.17 0.48
C ALA A 129 11.35 1.25 1.49
N ASP A 130 12.15 2.32 1.43
CA ASP A 130 13.31 2.56 2.30
C ASP A 130 12.93 2.77 3.77
N ALA A 131 11.70 3.19 4.06
CA ALA A 131 11.19 3.33 5.42
C ALA A 131 10.78 1.99 6.06
N ILE A 132 10.59 0.92 5.28
CA ILE A 132 10.12 -0.39 5.79
C ILE A 132 11.05 -0.98 6.86
N PRO A 133 12.39 -1.04 6.69
CA PRO A 133 13.27 -1.60 7.70
C PRO A 133 13.17 -0.89 9.05
N ALA A 134 13.18 0.45 9.05
CA ALA A 134 13.04 1.24 10.27
C ALA A 134 11.71 0.97 10.99
N ALA A 135 10.60 0.89 10.24
CA ALA A 135 9.28 0.58 10.80
C ALA A 135 9.21 -0.85 11.37
N VAL A 136 9.94 -1.81 10.80
CA VAL A 136 10.03 -3.18 11.33
C VAL A 136 10.85 -3.21 12.62
N GLU A 137 11.98 -2.51 12.68
CA GLU A 137 12.79 -2.41 13.89
C GLU A 137 12.08 -1.67 15.02
N GLU A 138 11.29 -0.65 14.71
CA GLU A 138 10.44 0.04 15.69
C GLU A 138 9.47 -0.94 16.39
N GLU A 139 8.78 -1.77 15.61
CA GLU A 139 7.84 -2.78 16.15
C GLU A 139 8.57 -3.89 16.93
N HIS A 140 9.78 -4.26 16.49
CA HIS A 140 10.65 -5.19 17.20
C HIS A 140 11.06 -4.62 18.58
N GLY A 141 11.55 -3.38 18.62
CA GLY A 141 11.93 -2.70 19.87
C GLY A 141 10.75 -2.61 20.85
N HIS A 142 9.56 -2.27 20.35
CA HIS A 142 8.36 -2.25 21.18
C HIS A 142 7.95 -3.63 21.70
N ALA A 143 8.13 -4.69 20.92
CA ALA A 143 7.86 -6.05 21.40
C ALA A 143 8.86 -6.46 22.49
N LEU A 144 10.14 -6.15 22.33
CA LEU A 144 11.16 -6.41 23.34
C LEU A 144 10.92 -5.61 24.63
N ALA A 145 10.41 -4.38 24.53
CA ALA A 145 10.07 -3.56 25.69
C ALA A 145 8.95 -4.16 26.56
N LEU A 146 8.09 -5.01 25.99
CA LEU A 146 7.05 -5.73 26.73
C LEU A 146 7.58 -6.97 27.50
N LEU A 147 8.79 -7.44 27.17
CA LEU A 147 9.45 -8.57 27.83
C LEU A 147 10.18 -8.10 29.10
N THR A 148 9.40 -7.85 30.15
CA THR A 148 9.88 -7.53 31.49
C THR A 148 9.42 -8.57 32.50
N THR A 149 10.21 -8.76 33.57
CA THR A 149 9.88 -9.65 34.68
C THR A 149 8.53 -9.25 35.29
N ALA A 150 8.31 -7.95 35.56
CA ALA A 150 7.04 -7.44 36.07
C ALA A 150 5.83 -7.79 35.17
N SER A 151 5.95 -7.61 33.86
CA SER A 151 4.88 -7.91 32.89
C SER A 151 4.52 -9.40 32.87
N LEU A 152 5.54 -10.27 32.80
CA LEU A 152 5.32 -11.72 32.75
C LEU A 152 4.90 -12.31 34.09
N THR A 153 5.34 -11.74 35.21
CA THR A 153 4.86 -12.12 36.55
C THR A 153 3.38 -11.75 36.73
N ALA A 154 2.99 -10.53 36.33
CA ALA A 154 1.62 -10.05 36.52
C ALA A 154 0.60 -10.72 35.58
N MET A 155 0.98 -10.92 34.31
CA MET A 155 0.05 -11.40 33.28
C MET A 155 0.28 -12.86 32.85
N GLY A 156 1.37 -13.49 33.28
CA GLY A 156 1.72 -14.85 32.89
C GLY A 156 1.74 -15.04 31.37
N LEU A 157 1.03 -16.09 30.93
CA LEU A 157 0.87 -16.45 29.53
C LEU A 157 0.22 -15.33 28.68
N ALA A 158 -0.67 -14.52 29.27
CA ALA A 158 -1.28 -13.39 28.56
C ALA A 158 -0.23 -12.33 28.21
N GLY A 159 0.74 -12.08 29.10
CA GLY A 159 1.87 -11.19 28.84
C GLY A 159 2.75 -11.68 27.69
N LEU A 160 3.03 -12.99 27.66
CA LEU A 160 3.74 -13.62 26.54
C LEU A 160 2.99 -13.42 25.20
N ASN A 161 1.67 -13.64 25.20
CA ASN A 161 0.86 -13.44 24.00
C ASN A 161 0.79 -11.97 23.56
N ALA A 162 0.82 -11.02 24.50
CA ALA A 162 0.88 -9.59 24.20
C ALA A 162 2.17 -9.21 23.46
N VAL A 163 3.33 -9.77 23.86
CA VAL A 163 4.62 -9.58 23.18
C VAL A 163 4.54 -10.01 21.71
N PHE A 164 4.05 -11.23 21.44
CA PHE A 164 3.93 -11.73 20.07
C PHE A 164 2.86 -10.98 19.26
N SER A 165 1.79 -10.51 19.91
CA SER A 165 0.79 -9.66 19.25
C SER A 165 1.37 -8.31 18.85
N ARG A 166 2.24 -7.72 19.69
CA ARG A 166 3.00 -6.52 19.33
C ARG A 166 3.98 -6.79 18.19
N ALA A 167 4.75 -7.87 18.26
CA ALA A 167 5.68 -8.27 17.19
C ALA A 167 4.98 -8.44 15.82
N ARG A 168 3.78 -9.03 15.79
CA ARG A 168 2.98 -9.20 14.56
C ARG A 168 2.56 -7.88 13.92
N ARG A 169 2.55 -6.74 14.64
CA ARG A 169 2.25 -5.43 14.03
C ARG A 169 3.27 -5.03 12.97
N ALA A 170 4.50 -5.55 13.04
CA ALA A 170 5.51 -5.40 11.99
C ALA A 170 5.02 -5.94 10.63
N ILE A 171 4.26 -7.04 10.62
CA ILE A 171 3.65 -7.62 9.40
C ILE A 171 2.69 -6.61 8.77
N GLY A 172 1.85 -5.96 9.58
CA GLY A 172 0.94 -4.91 9.12
C GLY A 172 1.67 -3.66 8.61
N ARG A 173 2.80 -3.29 9.22
CA ARG A 173 3.67 -2.21 8.76
C ARG A 173 4.27 -2.52 7.38
N ILE A 174 4.80 -3.74 7.19
CA ILE A 174 5.31 -4.21 5.89
C ILE A 174 4.21 -4.16 4.83
N ALA A 175 3.05 -4.75 5.10
CA ALA A 175 1.93 -4.80 4.16
C ALA A 175 1.49 -3.40 3.70
N ARG A 176 1.39 -2.44 4.64
CA ARG A 176 1.07 -1.04 4.31
C ARG A 176 2.17 -0.36 3.50
N GLY A 177 3.44 -0.54 3.86
CA GLY A 177 4.57 0.03 3.13
C GLY A 177 4.63 -0.45 1.69
N VAL A 178 4.47 -1.77 1.48
CA VAL A 178 4.42 -2.38 0.14
C VAL A 178 3.27 -1.80 -0.70
N ALA A 179 2.05 -1.77 -0.15
CA ALA A 179 0.88 -1.21 -0.84
C ALA A 179 1.07 0.25 -1.26
N VAL A 180 1.62 1.08 -0.37
CA VAL A 180 1.86 2.50 -0.63
C VAL A 180 2.95 2.69 -1.68
N ALA A 181 4.05 1.92 -1.61
CA ALA A 181 5.13 1.99 -2.60
C ALA A 181 4.65 1.61 -4.01
N ILE A 182 3.85 0.54 -4.13
CA ILE A 182 3.23 0.10 -5.39
C ILE A 182 2.34 1.21 -5.97
N GLY A 183 1.48 1.80 -5.14
CA GLY A 183 0.58 2.88 -5.57
C GLY A 183 1.35 4.12 -6.05
N HIS A 184 2.38 4.54 -5.31
CA HIS A 184 3.24 5.66 -5.72
C HIS A 184 3.96 5.38 -7.03
N ALA A 185 4.47 4.17 -7.21
CA ALA A 185 5.17 3.78 -8.44
C ALA A 185 4.24 3.78 -9.66
N ALA A 186 3.02 3.26 -9.52
CA ALA A 186 2.00 3.32 -10.58
C ALA A 186 1.63 4.77 -10.92
N THR A 187 1.47 5.64 -9.92
CA THR A 187 1.22 7.08 -10.10
C THR A 187 2.37 7.77 -10.83
N HIS A 188 3.62 7.49 -10.44
CA HIS A 188 4.80 8.08 -11.07
C HIS A 188 4.92 7.66 -12.54
N ALA A 189 4.69 6.38 -12.84
CA ALA A 189 4.66 5.89 -14.22
C ALA A 189 3.61 6.60 -15.08
N ALA A 190 2.40 6.80 -14.56
CA ALA A 190 1.36 7.56 -15.25
C ALA A 190 1.78 9.03 -15.50
N GLN A 191 2.50 9.66 -14.56
CA GLN A 191 3.07 10.99 -14.75
C GLN A 191 4.12 11.03 -15.86
N LEU A 192 4.99 10.02 -15.95
CA LEU A 192 5.99 9.92 -17.02
C LEU A 192 5.31 9.80 -18.39
N VAL A 193 4.30 8.93 -18.52
CA VAL A 193 3.51 8.80 -19.75
C VAL A 193 2.82 10.12 -20.11
N ALA A 194 2.19 10.78 -19.13
CA ALA A 194 1.52 12.05 -19.38
C ALA A 194 2.49 13.15 -19.85
N ARG A 195 3.69 13.24 -19.26
CA ARG A 195 4.74 14.16 -19.71
C ARG A 195 5.19 13.87 -21.14
N ALA A 196 5.39 12.60 -21.48
CA ALA A 196 5.81 12.20 -22.82
C ALA A 196 4.77 12.49 -23.90
N LEU A 197 3.48 12.50 -23.55
CA LEU A 197 2.38 12.79 -24.47
C LEU A 197 2.21 14.28 -24.83
N GLY A 198 2.87 15.19 -24.10
CA GLY A 198 2.89 16.62 -24.38
C GLY A 198 2.14 17.48 -23.36
N SER A 199 2.31 18.79 -23.48
CA SER A 199 1.90 19.82 -22.50
C SER A 199 0.39 19.92 -22.24
N ASP A 200 -0.44 19.53 -23.21
CA ASP A 200 -1.90 19.53 -23.06
C ASP A 200 -2.43 18.32 -22.29
N THR A 201 -1.57 17.32 -22.06
CA THR A 201 -1.94 16.10 -21.34
C THR A 201 -2.01 16.38 -19.85
N ARG A 202 -3.10 15.92 -19.24
CA ARG A 202 -3.40 16.01 -17.81
C ARG A 202 -3.45 14.61 -17.21
N LEU A 203 -3.36 14.54 -15.90
CA LEU A 203 -3.56 13.33 -15.11
C LEU A 203 -4.97 13.35 -14.55
N LEU A 204 -5.79 12.41 -14.99
CA LEU A 204 -7.17 12.23 -14.56
C LEU A 204 -7.23 11.18 -13.45
N TRP A 205 -7.91 11.51 -12.35
CA TRP A 205 -8.09 10.60 -11.23
C TRP A 205 -9.23 9.61 -11.51
N VAL A 206 -8.89 8.32 -11.45
CA VAL A 206 -9.81 7.21 -11.64
C VAL A 206 -9.92 6.46 -10.33
N THR A 207 -11.14 6.33 -9.82
CA THR A 207 -11.39 5.66 -8.56
C THR A 207 -11.61 4.17 -8.77
N GLU A 208 -11.20 3.34 -7.81
CA GLU A 208 -11.66 1.95 -7.79
C GLU A 208 -13.20 1.89 -7.61
N PRO A 209 -13.89 0.84 -8.10
CA PRO A 209 -15.36 0.75 -8.06
C PRO A 209 -15.98 0.97 -6.66
N ASP A 210 -15.31 0.48 -5.62
CA ASP A 210 -15.76 0.58 -4.22
C ASP A 210 -14.95 1.60 -3.41
N ALA A 211 -14.46 2.66 -4.07
CA ALA A 211 -13.68 3.69 -3.42
C ALA A 211 -14.45 4.34 -2.25
N CYS A 212 -13.75 4.67 -1.17
CA CYS A 212 -14.34 5.42 -0.06
C CYS A 212 -14.86 6.81 -0.53
N ALA A 213 -15.78 7.41 0.24
CA ALA A 213 -16.40 8.69 -0.10
C ALA A 213 -15.39 9.81 -0.42
N ALA A 214 -14.23 9.78 0.25
CA ALA A 214 -13.21 10.78 0.04
C ALA A 214 -12.33 10.52 -1.21
N CYS A 215 -12.11 9.26 -1.61
CA CYS A 215 -11.52 8.95 -2.91
C CYS A 215 -12.48 9.24 -4.07
N ARG A 216 -13.77 8.92 -3.91
CA ARG A 216 -14.83 9.25 -4.87
C ARG A 216 -14.93 10.76 -5.18
N ALA A 217 -14.60 11.62 -4.21
CA ALA A 217 -14.58 13.07 -4.40
C ALA A 217 -13.52 13.56 -5.42
N TYR A 218 -12.50 12.74 -5.70
CA TYR A 218 -11.49 13.02 -6.72
C TYR A 218 -11.86 12.47 -8.10
N ALA A 219 -12.85 11.59 -8.23
CA ALA A 219 -13.19 10.97 -9.51
C ALA A 219 -13.40 12.01 -10.61
N GLY A 220 -12.71 11.83 -11.74
CA GLY A 220 -12.80 12.74 -12.88
C GLY A 220 -12.21 14.14 -12.64
N ARG A 221 -11.54 14.40 -11.51
CA ARG A 221 -10.68 15.58 -11.37
C ARG A 221 -9.37 15.33 -12.12
N HIS A 222 -8.76 16.40 -12.60
CA HIS A 222 -7.49 16.29 -13.31
C HIS A 222 -6.53 17.43 -12.95
N ILE A 223 -5.24 17.16 -13.11
CA ILE A 223 -4.15 18.10 -12.88
C ILE A 223 -3.16 18.05 -14.04
N ARG A 224 -2.32 19.08 -14.19
CA ARG A 224 -1.13 18.96 -15.04
C ARG A 224 -0.10 18.01 -14.39
N PRO A 225 0.75 17.33 -15.16
CA PRO A 225 1.87 16.57 -14.60
C PRO A 225 2.73 17.45 -13.67
N GLY A 226 3.07 16.94 -12.49
CA GLY A 226 3.77 17.70 -11.44
C GLY A 226 2.86 18.60 -10.57
N GLY A 227 1.59 18.77 -10.94
CA GLY A 227 0.60 19.47 -10.11
C GLY A 227 0.14 18.64 -8.90
N ARG A 228 -0.80 19.21 -8.14
CA ARG A 228 -1.43 18.54 -6.99
C ARG A 228 -2.94 18.66 -7.07
N PHE A 229 -3.63 17.60 -6.67
CA PHE A 229 -5.06 17.64 -6.43
C PHE A 229 -5.35 18.37 -5.11
N PRO A 230 -6.42 19.17 -5.04
CA PRO A 230 -6.75 19.91 -3.82
C PRO A 230 -7.07 18.96 -2.67
N GLY A 231 -6.65 19.32 -1.47
CA GLY A 231 -7.04 18.60 -0.26
C GLY A 231 -8.47 18.90 0.16
N GLY A 232 -8.89 18.34 1.29
CA GLY A 232 -10.19 18.63 1.92
C GLY A 232 -11.40 17.99 1.25
N LEU A 233 -11.21 17.22 0.16
CA LEU A 233 -12.32 16.65 -0.60
C LEU A 233 -12.94 15.41 0.07
N SER A 234 -14.28 15.41 0.20
CA SER A 234 -15.09 14.26 0.58
C SER A 234 -16.50 14.36 -0.01
N LEU A 235 -17.10 13.23 -0.39
CA LEU A 235 -18.53 13.14 -0.68
C LEU A 235 -19.38 12.84 0.56
N ASP A 236 -18.73 12.67 1.71
CA ASP A 236 -19.34 12.46 3.02
C ASP A 236 -18.88 13.58 3.96
N PRO A 237 -19.78 14.51 4.36
CA PRO A 237 -19.43 15.66 5.20
C PRO A 237 -19.10 15.26 6.65
N GLN A 238 -19.47 14.06 7.09
CA GLN A 238 -19.21 13.58 8.45
C GLN A 238 -17.82 12.93 8.60
N ARG A 239 -17.13 12.67 7.48
CA ARG A 239 -15.80 12.06 7.50
C ARG A 239 -14.69 13.10 7.49
N THR A 240 -13.63 12.81 8.26
CA THR A 240 -12.40 13.58 8.28
C THR A 240 -11.84 13.76 6.86
N SER A 241 -11.66 15.01 6.48
CA SER A 241 -10.96 15.39 5.25
C SER A 241 -9.52 15.77 5.61
N PHE A 242 -8.57 15.40 4.74
CA PHE A 242 -7.16 15.77 4.92
C PHE A 242 -6.94 17.07 4.14
N PRO A 243 -6.61 18.21 4.78
CA PRO A 243 -6.56 19.51 4.11
C PRO A 243 -5.40 19.61 3.10
N THR A 244 -4.39 18.75 3.23
CA THR A 244 -3.19 18.78 2.39
C THR A 244 -3.48 18.34 0.96
N ALA A 245 -3.08 19.15 -0.01
CA ALA A 245 -3.10 18.79 -1.42
C ALA A 245 -2.18 17.58 -1.70
N ILE A 246 -2.57 16.69 -2.61
CA ILE A 246 -1.86 15.42 -2.88
C ILE A 246 -1.46 15.31 -4.36
N PRO A 247 -0.31 14.72 -4.70
CA PRO A 247 0.15 14.59 -6.10
C PRO A 247 -0.65 13.54 -6.90
N GLY A 248 -1.34 12.64 -6.21
CA GLY A 248 -2.04 11.51 -6.79
C GLY A 248 -2.36 10.44 -5.73
N PRO A 249 -2.91 9.30 -6.14
CA PRO A 249 -3.06 8.13 -5.27
C PRO A 249 -1.71 7.47 -4.96
N PRO A 250 -1.61 6.67 -3.88
CA PRO A 250 -2.68 6.36 -2.94
C PRO A 250 -2.88 7.49 -1.91
N ARG A 251 -4.14 7.80 -1.56
CA ARG A 251 -4.46 8.75 -0.48
C ARG A 251 -4.32 8.14 0.92
N HIS A 252 -4.47 6.82 1.02
CA HIS A 252 -4.33 6.02 2.24
C HIS A 252 -3.83 4.63 1.87
N PRO A 253 -3.30 3.83 2.81
CA PRO A 253 -2.67 2.54 2.49
C PRO A 253 -3.54 1.55 1.71
N HIS A 254 -4.87 1.66 1.82
CA HIS A 254 -5.85 0.81 1.12
C HIS A 254 -6.45 1.43 -0.16
N CYS A 255 -6.02 2.63 -0.56
CA CYS A 255 -6.51 3.30 -1.78
C CYS A 255 -5.89 2.64 -3.01
N ARG A 256 -6.70 2.12 -3.94
CA ARG A 256 -6.20 1.59 -5.25
C ARG A 256 -6.62 2.46 -6.44
N CYS A 257 -7.00 3.71 -6.18
CA CYS A 257 -7.25 4.67 -7.24
C CYS A 257 -6.00 4.81 -8.14
N ALA A 258 -6.21 5.19 -9.40
CA ALA A 258 -5.15 5.32 -10.39
C ALA A 258 -5.20 6.70 -11.05
N LEU A 259 -4.09 7.09 -11.67
CA LEU A 259 -4.05 8.20 -12.61
C LEU A 259 -3.98 7.66 -14.04
N VAL A 260 -4.76 8.27 -14.92
CA VAL A 260 -4.67 8.02 -16.36
C VAL A 260 -4.39 9.33 -17.11
N PRO A 261 -3.55 9.32 -18.15
CA PRO A 261 -3.40 10.46 -19.04
C PRO A 261 -4.73 10.81 -19.72
N TRP A 262 -5.03 12.09 -19.84
CA TRP A 262 -6.21 12.61 -20.52
C TRP A 262 -5.94 14.01 -21.09
N SER A 263 -6.46 14.33 -22.27
CA SER A 263 -6.47 15.69 -22.82
C SER A 263 -7.89 16.11 -23.20
N PRO A 264 -8.28 17.37 -22.98
CA PRO A 264 -9.55 17.90 -23.51
C PRO A 264 -9.63 17.88 -25.04
N THR A 265 -8.49 17.80 -25.74
CA THR A 265 -8.45 17.77 -27.22
C THR A 265 -8.57 16.37 -27.82
N TRP A 266 -8.52 15.31 -27.01
CA TRP A 266 -8.69 13.94 -27.50
C TRP A 266 -10.16 13.66 -27.80
N ARG A 267 -10.45 13.34 -29.07
CA ARG A 267 -11.82 13.08 -29.53
C ARG A 267 -12.26 11.69 -29.09
N VAL A 268 -13.25 11.65 -28.20
CA VAL A 268 -13.97 10.45 -27.77
C VAL A 268 -15.45 10.61 -28.10
N SER A 269 -16.15 9.51 -28.39
CA SER A 269 -17.61 9.55 -28.54
C SER A 269 -18.30 9.52 -27.18
N GLY A 270 -19.45 10.20 -27.05
CA GLY A 270 -20.20 10.30 -25.80
C GLY A 270 -19.73 11.42 -24.86
N PRO A 271 -20.18 11.42 -23.58
CA PRO A 271 -19.77 12.42 -22.60
C PRO A 271 -18.26 12.40 -22.34
N PRO A 272 -17.60 13.56 -22.12
CA PRO A 272 -16.19 13.60 -21.79
C PRO A 272 -15.85 12.68 -20.61
N LEU A 273 -14.75 11.92 -20.71
CA LEU A 273 -14.33 10.94 -19.69
C LEU A 273 -14.33 11.52 -18.25
N PRO A 274 -13.83 12.74 -17.99
CA PRO A 274 -13.92 13.34 -16.64
C PRO A 274 -15.35 13.45 -16.11
N THR A 275 -16.32 13.81 -16.95
CA THR A 275 -17.72 13.93 -16.59
C THR A 275 -18.32 12.56 -16.28
N LEU A 276 -18.03 11.56 -17.12
CA LEU A 276 -18.50 10.18 -16.93
C LEU A 276 -18.01 9.59 -15.60
N LEU A 277 -16.73 9.77 -15.26
CA LEU A 277 -16.17 9.28 -14.00
C LEU A 277 -16.81 9.96 -12.77
N ARG A 278 -17.12 11.27 -12.85
CA ARG A 278 -17.83 11.98 -11.77
C ARG A 278 -19.24 11.46 -11.57
N GLN A 279 -19.95 11.18 -12.65
CA GLN A 279 -21.32 10.63 -12.60
C GLN A 279 -21.29 9.24 -11.96
N GLN A 280 -20.40 8.36 -12.42
CA GLN A 280 -20.24 7.01 -11.86
C GLN A 280 -19.93 7.02 -10.35
N ALA A 281 -19.05 7.91 -9.90
CA ALA A 281 -18.67 8.05 -8.49
C ALA A 281 -19.77 8.62 -7.58
N ARG A 282 -20.82 9.22 -8.13
CA ARG A 282 -22.00 9.69 -7.37
C ARG A 282 -23.07 8.62 -7.24
N ILE A 283 -23.23 7.78 -8.27
CA ILE A 283 -24.24 6.72 -8.32
C ILE A 283 -23.85 5.53 -7.43
N THR A 284 -22.56 5.27 -7.24
CA THR A 284 -22.02 4.23 -6.32
C THR A 284 -22.14 4.63 -4.84
N ARG A 285 -23.33 5.02 -4.40
CA ARG A 285 -23.71 4.98 -2.98
C ARG A 285 -24.13 3.54 -2.66
N ARG A 286 -23.23 2.75 -2.07
CA ARG A 286 -23.69 1.70 -1.16
C ARG A 286 -23.80 2.31 0.25
N PRO A 287 -24.89 2.01 0.99
CA PRO A 287 -25.04 2.39 2.39
C PRO A 287 -23.90 1.85 3.25
#